data_AF-A0A4Y7MET1-F1
#
_entry.id   AF-A0A4Y7MET1-F1
#
_cell.length_a   1.000
_cell.length_b   1.000
_cell.length_c   1.000
_cell.angle_alpha   90.00
_cell.angle_beta   90.00
_cell.angle_gamma   90.00
#
_symmetry.space_group_name_H-M   'P 1'
#
loop_
_entity.id
_entity.type
_entity.pdbx_description
1 polymer ?
#
loop_
_entity_poly.entity_id
_entity_poly.type
_entity_poly.pdbx_seq_one_letter_code
_entity_poly.pdbx_strand_id
1 'polypeptide(L)'
;MEIGILSTSGGKQLATLTVDPNSTLKELKTQIHRLKSHLYPDRQEFRQEPRGKGLDENKTVAALGLKDHSKLYLKDLGPQIAWKTVFLTEYAGPLFVYAWIYQRPWLFYGEGASNQPMSQVAHIAACCWVIHYAKRILETLFVHRFSHATMPVRNLFRNCAYYWIFSAYVAYHVNHPLYTAPCQMQSYIALGFWTICELGNFSIHWALRNLRPPGSKERRIPRPTKDPLTLLFNLVSCPNYTYEVGGWVAFTIMTQCLPAGLFAFAGFYQMAVWAIGKHRAYKKDFKDYPRSRKAIIPFVF
;
A
#
# COMPACT_ATOMS: atom_id res chain seq x y z
N MET A 1 -23.03 -30.08 14.43
CA MET A 1 -21.87 -30.94 14.09
C MET A 1 -20.65 -30.47 14.87
N GLU A 2 -19.79 -31.38 15.26
CA GLU A 2 -18.54 -31.09 15.95
C GLU A 2 -17.37 -30.99 14.97
N ILE A 3 -16.56 -29.95 15.12
CA ILE A 3 -15.35 -29.76 14.31
C ILE A 3 -14.15 -29.59 15.24
N GLY A 4 -13.13 -30.41 15.04
CA GLY A 4 -11.85 -30.31 15.74
C GLY A 4 -10.98 -29.22 15.10
N ILE A 5 -10.60 -28.22 15.88
CA ILE A 5 -9.67 -27.16 15.45
C ILE A 5 -8.27 -27.50 15.91
N LEU A 6 -7.34 -27.65 14.97
CA LEU A 6 -5.95 -28.01 15.23
C LEU A 6 -5.01 -26.87 14.85
N SER A 7 -3.90 -26.75 15.57
CA SER A 7 -2.82 -25.84 15.19
C SER A 7 -2.13 -26.34 13.92
N THR A 8 -1.88 -25.43 12.97
CA THR A 8 -0.98 -25.72 11.84
C THR A 8 0.46 -25.97 12.29
N SER A 9 0.84 -25.45 13.45
CA SER A 9 2.17 -25.66 14.06
C SER A 9 2.07 -26.80 15.07
N GLY A 10 2.52 -27.99 14.67
CA GLY A 10 2.61 -29.16 15.54
C GLY A 10 1.32 -29.95 15.75
N GLY A 11 0.21 -29.61 15.07
CA GLY A 11 -1.02 -30.43 15.07
C GLY A 11 -1.76 -30.49 16.41
N LYS A 12 -1.38 -29.68 17.41
CA LYS A 12 -2.03 -29.63 18.71
C LYS A 12 -3.49 -29.21 18.57
N GLN A 13 -4.40 -29.95 19.20
CA GLN A 13 -5.82 -29.56 19.25
C GLN A 13 -5.99 -28.28 20.07
N LEU A 14 -6.57 -27.26 19.45
CA LEU A 14 -6.80 -25.95 20.05
C LEU A 14 -8.17 -25.87 20.71
N ALA A 15 -9.20 -26.39 20.04
CA ALA A 15 -10.58 -26.41 20.50
C ALA A 15 -11.39 -27.46 19.73
N THR A 16 -12.54 -27.86 20.27
CA THR A 16 -13.61 -28.53 19.52
C THR A 16 -14.80 -27.59 19.52
N LEU A 17 -15.37 -27.31 18.35
CA LEU A 17 -16.51 -26.41 18.22
C LEU A 17 -17.73 -27.19 17.78
N THR A 18 -18.86 -26.96 18.46
CA THR A 18 -20.17 -27.37 17.97
C THR A 18 -20.69 -26.27 17.05
N VAL A 19 -20.85 -26.58 15.77
CA VAL A 19 -21.21 -25.62 14.72
C VAL A 19 -22.44 -26.05 13.95
N ASP A 20 -23.17 -25.07 13.44
CA ASP A 20 -24.22 -25.25 12.43
C ASP A 20 -23.55 -25.36 11.04
N PRO A 21 -24.00 -26.27 10.15
CA PRO A 21 -23.50 -26.33 8.77
C PRO A 21 -23.59 -25.01 8.00
N ASN A 22 -24.55 -24.14 8.34
CA ASN A 22 -24.73 -22.82 7.74
C ASN A 22 -23.85 -21.73 8.36
N SER A 23 -23.17 -22.00 9.48
CA SER A 23 -22.26 -21.03 10.08
C SER A 23 -21.08 -20.73 9.17
N THR A 24 -20.73 -19.46 9.08
CA THR A 24 -19.56 -19.01 8.33
C THR A 24 -18.26 -19.24 9.10
N LEU A 25 -17.14 -19.37 8.39
CA LEU A 25 -15.83 -19.43 9.04
C LEU A 25 -15.54 -18.18 9.90
N LYS A 26 -16.11 -17.01 9.56
CA LYS A 26 -16.03 -15.79 10.37
C LYS A 26 -16.69 -15.96 11.75
N GLU A 27 -17.82 -16.65 11.82
CA GLU A 27 -18.46 -16.98 13.11
C GLU A 27 -17.58 -17.94 13.92
N LEU A 28 -17.00 -18.97 13.28
CA LEU A 28 -16.10 -19.91 13.93
C LEU A 28 -14.90 -19.18 14.55
N LYS A 29 -14.30 -18.22 13.84
CA LYS A 29 -13.22 -17.37 14.39
C LYS A 29 -13.65 -16.64 15.66
N THR A 30 -14.88 -16.13 15.67
CA THR A 30 -15.44 -15.41 16.82
C THR A 30 -15.64 -16.36 18.01
N GLN A 31 -16.10 -17.60 17.77
CA GLN A 31 -16.21 -18.63 18.81
C GLN A 31 -14.83 -18.98 19.39
N ILE A 32 -13.81 -19.18 18.55
CA ILE A 32 -12.44 -19.43 19.03
C ILE A 32 -11.93 -18.27 19.87
N HIS A 33 -12.19 -17.02 19.47
CA HIS A 33 -11.77 -15.86 20.24
C HIS A 33 -12.40 -15.82 21.63
N ARG A 34 -13.68 -16.22 21.77
CA ARG A 34 -14.34 -16.35 23.07
C ARG A 34 -13.68 -17.40 23.97
N LEU A 35 -13.22 -18.51 23.39
CA LEU A 35 -12.50 -19.57 24.11
C LEU A 35 -11.03 -19.23 24.39
N LYS A 36 -10.40 -18.46 23.50
CA LYS A 36 -8.99 -18.08 23.53
C LYS A 36 -8.85 -16.61 23.12
N SER A 37 -8.93 -15.71 24.11
CA SER A 37 -8.93 -14.26 23.90
C SER A 37 -7.76 -13.73 23.07
N HIS A 38 -6.56 -14.32 23.17
CA HIS A 38 -5.40 -13.90 22.38
C HIS A 38 -5.51 -14.20 20.87
N LEU A 39 -6.39 -15.12 20.46
CA LEU A 39 -6.70 -15.44 19.06
C LEU A 39 -7.91 -14.63 18.59
N TYR A 40 -7.78 -13.33 18.44
CA TYR A 40 -8.84 -12.50 17.85
C TYR A 40 -9.02 -12.79 16.35
N PRO A 41 -10.20 -12.54 15.75
CA PRO A 41 -10.54 -13.06 14.42
C PRO A 41 -9.53 -12.77 13.30
N ASP A 42 -8.96 -11.57 13.25
CA ASP A 42 -8.00 -11.19 12.22
C ASP A 42 -6.65 -11.92 12.34
N ARG A 43 -6.30 -12.43 13.53
CA ARG A 43 -5.09 -13.21 13.78
C ARG A 43 -5.21 -14.66 13.32
N GLN A 44 -6.42 -15.11 13.01
CA GLN A 44 -6.70 -16.50 12.64
C GLN A 44 -6.77 -16.66 11.11
N GLU A 45 -6.14 -17.70 10.57
CA GLU A 45 -6.36 -18.15 9.19
C GLU A 45 -6.72 -19.64 9.18
N PHE A 46 -7.90 -20.00 8.68
CA PHE A 46 -8.33 -21.39 8.56
C PHE A 46 -7.84 -22.04 7.27
N ARG A 47 -7.49 -23.32 7.38
CA ARG A 47 -6.99 -24.18 6.29
C ARG A 47 -7.56 -25.58 6.44
N GLN A 48 -7.83 -26.27 5.32
CA GLN A 48 -8.21 -27.70 5.35
C GLN A 48 -7.00 -28.62 5.61
N GLU A 49 -5.80 -28.16 5.25
CA GLU A 49 -4.55 -28.89 5.44
C GLU A 49 -3.52 -28.00 6.16
N PRO A 50 -2.56 -28.56 6.92
CA PRO A 50 -1.55 -27.77 7.63
C PRO A 50 -0.77 -26.82 6.71
N ARG A 51 -0.43 -27.29 5.50
CA ARG A 51 0.31 -26.53 4.47
C ARG A 51 -0.58 -26.02 3.34
N GLY A 52 -1.90 -26.12 3.49
CA GLY A 52 -2.87 -25.66 2.50
C GLY A 52 -2.98 -24.14 2.39
N LYS A 53 -3.78 -23.69 1.42
CA LYS A 53 -4.14 -22.27 1.26
C LYS A 53 -5.16 -21.85 2.32
N GLY A 54 -5.13 -20.57 2.68
CA GLY A 54 -6.17 -19.96 3.51
C GLY A 54 -7.54 -20.04 2.83
N LEU A 55 -8.56 -20.34 3.62
CA LEU A 55 -9.96 -20.45 3.18
C LEU A 55 -10.65 -19.09 3.16
N ASP A 56 -11.68 -18.96 2.33
CA ASP A 56 -12.54 -17.78 2.33
C ASP A 56 -13.46 -17.78 3.56
N GLU A 57 -13.34 -16.73 4.37
CA GLU A 57 -14.01 -16.60 5.66
C GLU A 57 -15.53 -16.45 5.55
N ASN A 58 -16.02 -16.07 4.36
CA ASN A 58 -17.44 -15.93 4.09
C ASN A 58 -18.11 -17.26 3.69
N LYS A 59 -17.33 -18.32 3.42
CA LYS A 59 -17.90 -19.63 3.12
C LYS A 59 -18.44 -20.28 4.39
N THR A 60 -19.55 -20.98 4.24
CA THR A 60 -20.15 -21.80 5.29
C THR A 60 -19.39 -23.10 5.46
N VAL A 61 -19.55 -23.73 6.62
CA VAL A 61 -19.01 -25.06 6.90
C VAL A 61 -19.49 -26.08 5.86
N ALA A 62 -20.78 -26.04 5.50
CA ALA A 62 -21.35 -26.90 4.47
C ALA A 62 -20.73 -26.65 3.08
N ALA A 63 -20.54 -25.39 2.68
CA ALA A 63 -19.93 -25.03 1.40
C ALA A 63 -18.46 -25.48 1.26
N LEU A 64 -17.81 -25.76 2.39
CA LEU A 64 -16.45 -26.29 2.45
C LEU A 64 -16.41 -27.84 2.47
N GLY A 65 -17.57 -28.50 2.48
CA GLY A 65 -17.68 -29.96 2.51
C GLY A 65 -17.23 -30.58 3.84
N LEU A 66 -17.20 -29.80 4.91
CA LEU A 66 -16.85 -30.30 6.25
C LEU A 66 -18.01 -31.13 6.80
N LYS A 67 -17.70 -32.33 7.30
CA LYS A 67 -18.64 -33.28 7.93
C LYS A 67 -18.46 -33.32 9.45
N ASP A 68 -19.36 -33.99 10.14
CA ASP A 68 -19.23 -34.21 11.58
C ASP A 68 -17.87 -34.87 11.92
N HIS A 69 -17.25 -34.42 13.01
CA HIS A 69 -15.88 -34.77 13.43
C HIS A 69 -14.77 -34.42 12.43
N SER A 70 -15.02 -33.52 11.47
CA SER A 70 -13.97 -33.02 10.57
C SER A 70 -12.93 -32.20 11.32
N LYS A 71 -11.75 -32.10 10.72
CA LYS A 71 -10.60 -31.36 11.24
C LYS A 71 -10.38 -30.10 10.42
N LEU A 72 -10.21 -28.98 11.10
CA LEU A 72 -9.84 -27.69 10.49
C LEU A 72 -8.56 -27.18 11.13
N TYR A 73 -7.62 -26.71 10.32
CA TYR A 73 -6.35 -26.21 10.82
C TYR A 73 -6.40 -24.68 10.95
N LEU A 74 -6.03 -24.18 12.11
CA LEU A 74 -5.88 -22.76 12.39
C LEU A 74 -4.40 -22.40 12.37
N LYS A 75 -4.07 -21.42 11.55
CA LYS A 75 -2.78 -20.73 11.58
C LYS A 75 -2.92 -19.44 12.36
N ASP A 76 -2.06 -19.30 13.37
CA ASP A 76 -1.86 -18.04 14.06
C ASP A 76 -0.94 -17.14 13.21
N LEU A 77 -1.46 -16.02 12.74
CA LEU A 77 -0.73 -15.02 11.93
C LEU A 77 0.11 -14.06 12.79
N GLY A 78 -0.01 -14.12 14.12
CA GLY A 78 0.55 -13.17 15.08
C GLY A 78 -0.24 -11.86 15.14
N PRO A 79 0.25 -10.85 15.90
CA PRO A 79 -0.39 -9.55 15.99
C PRO A 79 -0.59 -8.89 14.62
N GLN A 80 -1.85 -8.54 14.34
CA GLN A 80 -2.33 -7.90 13.14
C GLN A 80 -2.77 -6.45 13.40
N ILE A 81 -2.58 -5.59 12.41
CA ILE A 81 -3.02 -4.19 12.39
C ILE A 81 -3.82 -3.90 11.12
N ALA A 82 -4.84 -3.05 11.21
CA ALA A 82 -5.69 -2.69 10.08
C ALA A 82 -4.90 -1.95 8.98
N TRP A 83 -5.15 -2.28 7.71
CA TRP A 83 -4.46 -1.64 6.57
C TRP A 83 -4.60 -0.12 6.56
N LYS A 84 -5.77 0.39 6.95
CA LYS A 84 -6.01 1.84 7.06
C LYS A 84 -5.01 2.47 8.04
N THR A 85 -4.84 1.89 9.22
CA THR A 85 -3.88 2.38 10.22
C THR A 85 -2.44 2.26 9.71
N VAL A 86 -2.09 1.15 9.05
CA VAL A 86 -0.77 0.97 8.45
C VAL A 86 -0.42 2.12 7.50
N PHE A 87 -1.28 2.39 6.53
CA PHE A 87 -1.03 3.45 5.55
C PHE A 87 -1.01 4.84 6.19
N LEU A 88 -1.88 5.11 7.16
CA LEU A 88 -1.86 6.38 7.88
C LEU A 88 -0.53 6.59 8.62
N THR A 89 -0.05 5.59 9.36
CA THR A 89 1.22 5.68 10.09
C THR A 89 2.43 5.75 9.14
N GLU A 90 2.40 4.95 8.06
CA GLU A 90 3.42 4.92 7.01
C GLU A 90 3.60 6.30 6.36
N TYR A 91 2.51 6.97 6.00
CA TYR A 91 2.53 8.27 5.31
C TYR A 91 2.60 9.48 6.24
N ALA A 92 2.18 9.35 7.50
CA ALA A 92 2.31 10.43 8.48
C ALA A 92 3.77 10.78 8.75
N GLY A 93 4.66 9.78 8.81
CA GLY A 93 6.08 10.01 9.05
C GLY A 93 6.73 10.94 8.04
N PRO A 94 6.71 10.62 6.73
CA PRO A 94 7.30 11.49 5.72
C PRO A 94 6.75 12.92 5.72
N LEU A 95 5.48 13.09 6.07
CA LEU A 95 4.88 14.41 6.21
C LEU A 95 5.52 15.17 7.38
N PHE A 96 5.56 14.58 8.57
CA PHE A 96 6.09 15.23 9.77
C PHE A 96 7.61 15.38 9.75
N VAL A 97 8.34 14.35 9.33
CA VAL A 97 9.81 14.33 9.28
C VAL A 97 10.32 15.39 8.31
N TYR A 98 9.77 15.45 7.09
CA TYR A 98 10.19 16.47 6.12
C TYR A 98 9.85 17.88 6.62
N ALA A 99 8.61 18.09 7.10
CA ALA A 99 8.19 19.38 7.63
C ALA A 99 9.06 19.84 8.81
N TRP A 100 9.45 18.93 9.70
CA TRP A 100 10.29 19.24 10.85
C TRP A 100 11.69 19.69 10.42
N ILE A 101 12.35 18.95 9.53
CA ILE A 101 13.67 19.31 9.00
C ILE A 101 13.62 20.65 8.28
N TYR A 102 12.59 20.87 7.47
CA TYR A 102 12.39 22.12 6.74
C TYR A 102 12.13 23.33 7.66
N GLN A 103 11.32 23.17 8.73
CA GLN A 103 10.94 24.28 9.63
C GLN A 103 11.95 24.53 10.76
N ARG A 104 12.86 23.60 11.04
CA ARG A 104 13.83 23.70 12.14
C ARG A 104 15.26 23.41 11.65
N PRO A 105 15.78 24.17 10.66
CA PRO A 105 17.11 23.93 10.10
C PRO A 105 18.22 23.97 11.15
N TRP A 106 18.09 24.80 12.19
CA TRP A 106 19.07 24.87 13.29
C TRP A 106 19.32 23.54 14.02
N LEU A 107 18.32 22.65 14.10
CA LEU A 107 18.47 21.34 14.72
C LEU A 107 19.34 20.39 13.90
N PHE A 108 19.37 20.55 12.58
CA PHE A 108 19.97 19.59 11.66
C PHE A 108 21.27 20.10 11.03
N TYR A 109 21.45 21.42 10.93
CA TYR A 109 22.60 22.05 10.26
C TYR A 109 23.38 23.00 11.17
N GLY A 110 23.02 23.13 12.45
CA GLY A 110 23.73 23.92 13.46
C GLY A 110 23.21 25.34 13.67
N GLU A 111 23.77 26.02 14.67
CA GLU A 111 23.42 27.39 15.03
C GLU A 111 23.70 28.35 13.85
N GLY A 112 22.72 29.20 13.52
CA GLY A 112 22.80 30.13 12.39
C GLY A 112 22.25 29.59 11.06
N ALA A 113 21.96 28.29 10.93
CA ALA A 113 21.35 27.74 9.71
C ALA A 113 19.99 28.37 9.39
N SER A 114 19.20 28.73 10.41
CA SER A 114 17.92 29.44 10.23
C SER A 114 18.07 30.83 9.63
N ASN A 115 19.26 31.44 9.69
CA ASN A 115 19.54 32.77 9.15
C ASN A 115 19.98 32.72 7.68
N GLN A 116 20.26 31.53 7.15
CA GLN A 116 20.63 31.34 5.75
C GLN A 116 19.37 31.24 4.89
N PRO A 117 19.31 31.93 3.73
CA PRO A 117 18.17 31.83 2.83
C PRO A 117 18.08 30.44 2.21
N MET A 118 16.88 29.86 2.18
CA MET A 118 16.62 28.64 1.41
C MET A 118 16.34 28.97 -0.06
N SER A 119 16.79 28.09 -0.96
CA SER A 119 16.49 28.25 -2.39
C SER A 119 14.99 28.14 -2.65
N GLN A 120 14.50 28.84 -3.70
CA GLN A 120 13.11 28.71 -4.13
C GLN A 120 12.75 27.26 -4.49
N VAL A 121 13.69 26.49 -5.03
CA VAL A 121 13.51 25.06 -5.34
C VAL A 121 13.28 24.24 -4.08
N ALA A 122 13.98 24.52 -2.98
CA ALA A 122 13.77 23.85 -1.70
C ALA A 122 12.35 24.11 -1.16
N HIS A 123 11.87 25.35 -1.26
CA HIS A 123 10.49 25.70 -0.90
C HIS A 123 9.45 24.94 -1.76
N ILE A 124 9.63 24.92 -3.08
CA ILE A 124 8.75 24.18 -3.99
C ILE A 124 8.77 22.69 -3.68
N ALA A 125 9.95 22.13 -3.43
CA ALA A 125 10.13 20.72 -3.08
C ALA A 125 9.42 20.37 -1.76
N ALA A 126 9.55 21.22 -0.73
CA ALA A 126 8.83 21.05 0.53
C ALA A 126 7.30 21.05 0.32
N CYS A 127 6.79 21.99 -0.48
CA CYS A 127 5.37 22.03 -0.85
C CYS A 127 4.92 20.76 -1.58
N CYS A 128 5.67 20.32 -2.60
CA CYS A 128 5.37 19.10 -3.34
C CYS A 128 5.34 17.87 -2.43
N TRP A 129 6.35 17.73 -1.55
CA TRP A 129 6.43 16.62 -0.60
C TRP A 129 5.23 16.58 0.34
N VAL A 130 4.89 17.73 0.95
CA VAL A 130 3.75 17.87 1.85
C VAL A 130 2.43 17.56 1.12
N ILE A 131 2.22 18.13 -0.07
CA ILE A 131 1.01 17.90 -0.88
C ILE A 131 0.88 16.42 -1.24
N HIS A 132 1.97 15.77 -1.68
CA HIS A 132 1.97 14.34 -1.98
C HIS A 132 1.49 13.52 -0.77
N TYR A 133 2.16 13.64 0.37
CA TYR A 133 1.84 12.81 1.53
C TYR A 133 0.50 13.17 2.17
N ALA A 134 0.10 14.44 2.14
CA ALA A 134 -1.25 14.84 2.53
C ALA A 134 -2.30 14.19 1.63
N LYS A 135 -2.10 14.20 0.30
CA LYS A 135 -2.96 13.50 -0.66
C LYS A 135 -3.04 12.01 -0.33
N ARG A 136 -1.91 11.33 -0.08
CA ARG A 136 -1.87 9.89 0.26
C ARG A 136 -2.64 9.56 1.55
N ILE A 137 -2.54 10.42 2.56
CA ILE A 137 -3.31 10.30 3.82
C ILE A 137 -4.80 10.48 3.53
N LEU A 138 -5.20 11.53 2.82
CA LEU A 138 -6.61 11.79 2.48
C LEU A 138 -7.20 10.68 1.60
N GLU A 139 -6.46 10.18 0.62
CA GLU A 139 -6.86 9.03 -0.19
C GLU A 139 -7.08 7.79 0.67
N THR A 140 -6.21 7.55 1.66
CA THR A 140 -6.35 6.43 2.60
C THR A 140 -7.60 6.58 3.47
N LEU A 141 -7.97 7.80 3.85
CA LEU A 141 -9.16 8.07 4.65
C LEU A 141 -10.46 7.95 3.85
N PHE A 142 -10.49 8.48 2.63
CA PHE A 142 -11.73 8.78 1.90
C PHE A 142 -11.90 8.03 0.57
N VAL A 143 -10.81 7.58 -0.06
CA VAL A 143 -10.82 6.99 -1.40
C VAL A 143 -10.61 5.48 -1.36
N HIS A 144 -9.58 4.99 -0.67
CA HIS A 144 -9.18 3.58 -0.69
C HIS A 144 -10.23 2.65 -0.07
N ARG A 145 -10.48 1.52 -0.76
CA ARG A 145 -11.30 0.39 -0.29
C ARG A 145 -10.43 -0.87 -0.22
N PHE A 146 -9.95 -1.19 0.97
CA PHE A 146 -9.05 -2.34 1.21
C PHE A 146 -9.80 -3.67 1.15
N SER A 147 -9.23 -4.66 0.47
CA SER A 147 -9.83 -6.00 0.32
C SER A 147 -9.41 -6.98 1.43
N HIS A 148 -8.22 -6.77 2.01
CA HIS A 148 -7.77 -7.46 3.22
C HIS A 148 -8.02 -6.55 4.42
N ALA A 149 -8.39 -7.13 5.56
CA ALA A 149 -8.65 -6.37 6.77
C ALA A 149 -7.35 -5.86 7.39
N THR A 150 -6.32 -6.72 7.45
CA THR A 150 -5.13 -6.46 8.27
C THR A 150 -3.81 -6.93 7.64
N MET A 151 -2.70 -6.53 8.27
CA MET A 151 -1.31 -6.91 7.99
C MET A 151 -0.59 -7.27 9.30
N PRO A 152 0.42 -8.17 9.29
CA PRO A 152 1.26 -8.41 10.46
C PRO A 152 2.02 -7.15 10.91
N VAL A 153 1.99 -6.85 12.22
CA VAL A 153 2.57 -5.62 12.81
C VAL A 153 4.07 -5.47 12.52
N ARG A 154 4.83 -6.57 12.45
CA ARG A 154 6.27 -6.53 12.11
C ARG A 154 6.57 -5.82 10.78
N ASN A 155 5.66 -5.91 9.81
CA ASN A 155 5.83 -5.29 8.51
C ASN A 155 5.61 -3.76 8.58
N LEU A 156 4.85 -3.28 9.56
CA LEU A 156 4.63 -1.84 9.78
C LEU A 156 5.97 -1.14 10.04
N PHE A 157 6.79 -1.68 10.94
CA PHE A 157 8.09 -1.09 11.27
C PHE A 157 9.01 -1.02 10.05
N ARG A 158 9.01 -2.07 9.21
CA ARG A 158 9.81 -2.09 7.98
C ARG A 158 9.33 -1.02 6.99
N ASN A 159 8.02 -0.89 6.80
CA ASN A 159 7.44 0.11 5.92
C ASN A 159 7.72 1.52 6.42
N CYS A 160 7.45 1.80 7.70
CA CYS A 160 7.71 3.10 8.30
C CYS A 160 9.20 3.44 8.25
N ALA A 161 10.10 2.51 8.60
CA ALA A 161 11.54 2.76 8.51
C ALA A 161 11.96 3.17 7.10
N TYR A 162 11.49 2.46 6.06
CA TYR A 162 11.74 2.84 4.67
C TYR A 162 11.31 4.29 4.39
N TYR A 163 10.04 4.62 4.60
CA TYR A 163 9.52 5.93 4.23
C TYR A 163 10.09 7.07 5.08
N TRP A 164 10.23 6.86 6.38
CA TRP A 164 10.63 7.91 7.31
C TRP A 164 12.13 8.22 7.16
N ILE A 165 12.98 7.20 6.99
CA ILE A 165 14.42 7.39 6.78
C ILE A 165 14.68 8.04 5.43
N PHE A 166 14.04 7.57 4.35
CA PHE A 166 14.19 8.24 3.05
C PHE A 166 13.68 9.68 3.09
N SER A 167 12.57 9.93 3.80
CA SER A 167 12.07 11.29 3.97
C SER A 167 13.08 12.19 4.69
N ALA A 168 13.68 11.71 5.79
CA ALA A 168 14.74 12.43 6.49
C ALA A 168 15.94 12.67 5.56
N TYR A 169 16.37 11.65 4.83
CA TYR A 169 17.55 11.72 3.97
C TYR A 169 17.36 12.73 2.82
N VAL A 170 16.20 12.72 2.17
CA VAL A 170 15.86 13.69 1.11
C VAL A 170 15.71 15.09 1.71
N ALA A 171 14.93 15.24 2.78
CA ALA A 171 14.70 16.54 3.42
C ALA A 171 16.01 17.18 3.89
N TYR A 172 16.92 16.39 4.45
CA TYR A 172 18.22 16.87 4.91
C TYR A 172 19.05 17.47 3.77
N HIS A 173 19.06 16.83 2.59
CA HIS A 173 19.90 17.29 1.48
C HIS A 173 19.25 18.44 0.70
N VAL A 174 17.95 18.37 0.45
CA VAL A 174 17.22 19.40 -0.31
C VAL A 174 17.11 20.72 0.47
N ASN A 175 17.00 20.65 1.80
CA ASN A 175 16.87 21.83 2.66
C ASN A 175 18.22 22.26 3.28
N HIS A 176 19.34 21.65 2.89
CA HIS A 176 20.66 22.00 3.43
C HIS A 176 21.05 23.43 3.02
N PRO A 177 21.70 24.24 3.87
CA PRO A 177 22.19 25.58 3.51
C PRO A 177 23.18 25.61 2.33
N LEU A 178 23.82 24.48 2.05
CA LEU A 178 24.78 24.29 0.95
C LEU A 178 24.15 23.65 -0.31
N TYR A 179 22.83 23.47 -0.33
CA TYR A 179 22.14 22.88 -1.46
C TYR A 179 22.24 23.79 -2.69
N THR A 180 22.82 23.26 -3.77
CA THR A 180 22.93 23.94 -5.06
C THR A 180 21.72 23.60 -5.92
N ALA A 181 20.75 24.51 -5.99
CA ALA A 181 19.54 24.31 -6.78
C ALA A 181 19.81 24.30 -8.30
N PRO A 182 19.08 23.49 -9.08
CA PRO A 182 19.07 23.58 -10.54
C PRO A 182 18.49 24.92 -11.02
N CYS A 183 18.59 25.18 -12.33
CA CYS A 183 17.99 26.36 -12.92
C CYS A 183 16.45 26.35 -12.79
N GLN A 184 15.85 27.53 -12.63
CA GLN A 184 14.41 27.67 -12.40
C GLN A 184 13.55 27.04 -13.50
N MET A 185 13.99 27.15 -14.76
CA MET A 185 13.27 26.57 -15.90
C MET A 185 13.13 25.05 -15.75
N GLN A 186 14.21 24.35 -15.39
CA GLN A 186 14.17 22.92 -15.13
C GLN A 186 13.20 22.59 -13.98
N SER A 187 13.29 23.34 -12.88
CA SER A 187 12.42 23.11 -11.71
C SER A 187 10.94 23.31 -12.04
N TYR A 188 10.57 24.34 -12.81
CA TYR A 188 9.17 24.57 -13.19
C TYR A 188 8.63 23.55 -14.20
N ILE A 189 9.44 23.15 -15.18
CA ILE A 189 9.05 22.08 -16.10
C ILE A 189 8.82 20.77 -15.33
N ALA A 190 9.75 20.43 -14.43
CA ALA A 190 9.64 19.25 -13.60
C ALA A 190 8.44 19.32 -12.64
N LEU A 191 8.14 20.49 -12.08
CA LEU A 191 6.93 20.73 -11.29
C LEU A 191 5.64 20.50 -12.10
N GLY A 192 5.60 20.92 -13.37
CA GLY A 192 4.49 20.64 -14.28
C GLY A 192 4.27 19.13 -14.47
N PHE A 193 5.34 18.39 -14.76
CA PHE A 193 5.28 16.93 -14.88
C PHE A 193 4.87 16.25 -13.56
N TRP A 194 5.42 16.70 -12.43
CA TRP A 194 5.06 16.22 -11.11
C TRP A 194 3.57 16.40 -10.84
N THR A 195 3.01 17.57 -11.16
CA THR A 195 1.59 17.89 -10.97
C THR A 195 0.69 16.96 -11.79
N ILE A 196 1.02 16.75 -13.08
CA ILE A 196 0.29 15.82 -13.95
C ILE A 196 0.32 14.40 -13.36
N CYS A 197 1.46 13.98 -12.82
CA CYS A 197 1.61 12.68 -12.18
C CYS A 197 0.77 12.56 -10.90
N GLU A 198 0.75 13.57 -10.04
CA GLU A 198 -0.05 13.56 -8.82
C GLU A 198 -1.55 13.46 -9.11
N LEU A 199 -2.02 14.26 -10.07
CA LEU A 199 -3.41 14.25 -10.55
C LEU A 199 -3.75 12.91 -11.20
N GLY A 200 -2.85 12.38 -12.03
CA GLY A 200 -3.03 11.10 -12.69
C GLY A 200 -3.12 9.95 -11.70
N ASN A 201 -2.22 9.92 -10.72
CA ASN A 201 -2.23 8.94 -9.64
C ASN A 201 -3.57 8.97 -8.86
N PHE A 202 -4.05 10.16 -8.49
CA PHE A 202 -5.34 10.34 -7.82
C PHE A 202 -6.52 9.89 -8.70
N SER A 203 -6.53 10.30 -9.96
CA SER A 203 -7.54 9.90 -10.95
C SER A 203 -7.65 8.38 -11.06
N ILE A 204 -6.52 7.68 -11.12
CA ILE A 204 -6.51 6.22 -11.12
C ILE A 204 -7.05 5.66 -9.80
N HIS A 205 -6.64 6.18 -8.64
CA HIS A 205 -7.17 5.70 -7.36
C HIS A 205 -8.69 5.87 -7.25
N TRP A 206 -9.21 7.00 -7.74
CA TRP A 206 -10.65 7.25 -7.80
C TRP A 206 -11.37 6.27 -8.73
N ALA A 207 -10.83 6.02 -9.93
CA ALA A 207 -11.37 5.03 -10.85
C ALA A 207 -11.36 3.63 -10.22
N LEU A 208 -10.27 3.25 -9.54
CA LEU A 208 -10.14 1.96 -8.84
C LEU A 208 -11.13 1.80 -7.69
N ARG A 209 -11.44 2.88 -6.96
CA ARG A 209 -12.49 2.89 -5.93
C ARG A 209 -13.85 2.55 -6.53
N ASN A 210 -14.19 3.15 -7.68
CA ASN A 210 -15.50 3.00 -8.32
C ASN A 210 -15.68 1.62 -8.98
N LEU A 211 -14.59 0.90 -9.29
CA LEU A 211 -14.66 -0.48 -9.78
C LEU A 211 -15.20 -1.47 -8.75
N ARG A 212 -15.19 -1.11 -7.45
CA ARG A 212 -15.66 -1.98 -6.37
C ARG A 212 -16.91 -1.38 -5.74
N PRO A 213 -18.09 -1.99 -5.87
CA PRO A 213 -19.25 -1.60 -5.07
C PRO A 213 -18.92 -1.61 -3.56
N PRO A 214 -19.47 -0.68 -2.76
CA PRO A 214 -19.30 -0.72 -1.30
C PRO A 214 -19.67 -2.10 -0.75
N GLY A 215 -18.80 -2.68 0.10
CA GLY A 215 -19.02 -4.00 0.70
C GLY A 215 -18.66 -5.21 -0.18
N SER A 216 -18.30 -5.01 -1.45
CA SER A 216 -17.93 -6.12 -2.35
C SER A 216 -16.42 -6.39 -2.37
N LYS A 217 -16.05 -7.68 -2.44
CA LYS A 217 -14.68 -8.16 -2.72
C LYS A 217 -14.48 -8.55 -4.19
N GLU A 218 -15.48 -8.31 -5.04
CA GLU A 218 -15.43 -8.66 -6.47
C GLU A 218 -14.26 -7.96 -7.16
N ARG A 219 -13.52 -8.71 -7.97
CA ARG A 219 -12.44 -8.17 -8.81
C ARG A 219 -12.97 -7.96 -10.22
N ARG A 220 -12.70 -6.78 -10.77
CA ARG A 220 -13.02 -6.43 -12.16
C ARG A 220 -11.77 -5.94 -12.89
N ILE A 221 -11.79 -5.99 -14.21
CA ILE A 221 -10.72 -5.43 -15.05
C ILE A 221 -10.86 -3.91 -15.09
N PRO A 222 -9.85 -3.13 -14.65
CA PRO A 222 -9.88 -1.68 -14.78
C PRO A 222 -9.85 -1.26 -16.25
N ARG A 223 -10.71 -0.32 -16.62
CA ARG A 223 -10.81 0.28 -17.96
C ARG A 223 -10.74 1.80 -17.83
N PRO A 224 -10.32 2.51 -18.90
CA PRO A 224 -10.41 3.96 -18.93
C PRO A 224 -11.84 4.45 -18.66
N THR A 225 -11.94 5.64 -18.11
CA THR A 225 -13.17 6.38 -17.84
C THR A 225 -13.22 7.62 -18.73
N LYS A 226 -14.15 8.54 -18.47
CA LYS A 226 -14.21 9.85 -19.15
C LYS A 226 -13.02 10.75 -18.81
N ASP A 227 -12.32 10.50 -17.70
CA ASP A 227 -11.14 11.24 -17.33
C ASP A 227 -9.93 10.82 -18.21
N PRO A 228 -9.30 11.76 -18.95
CA PRO A 228 -8.19 11.45 -19.84
C PRO A 228 -6.98 10.83 -19.14
N LEU A 229 -6.76 11.10 -17.85
CA LEU A 229 -5.64 10.52 -17.09
C LEU A 229 -5.84 9.01 -16.86
N THR A 230 -7.06 8.51 -17.00
CA THR A 230 -7.36 7.07 -16.93
C THR A 230 -7.11 6.31 -18.23
N LEU A 231 -6.84 7.01 -19.35
CA LEU A 231 -6.51 6.37 -20.64
C LEU A 231 -5.27 5.48 -20.54
N LEU A 232 -4.40 5.72 -19.57
CA LEU A 232 -3.22 4.92 -19.31
C LEU A 232 -3.55 3.44 -18.98
N PHE A 233 -4.78 3.15 -18.53
CA PHE A 233 -5.27 1.78 -18.42
C PHE A 233 -5.26 1.03 -19.76
N ASN A 234 -5.27 1.69 -20.91
CA ASN A 234 -5.13 0.99 -22.20
C ASN A 234 -3.74 0.39 -22.39
N LEU A 235 -2.72 0.97 -21.75
CA LEU A 235 -1.32 0.61 -21.96
C LEU A 235 -0.76 -0.24 -20.81
N VAL A 236 -1.18 0.01 -19.58
CA VAL A 236 -0.62 -0.66 -18.38
C VAL A 236 -1.69 -1.11 -17.40
N SER A 237 -1.30 -2.06 -16.56
CA SER A 237 -2.17 -2.68 -15.54
C SER A 237 -2.29 -1.83 -14.29
N CYS A 238 -1.21 -1.15 -13.92
CA CYS A 238 -1.09 -0.39 -12.69
C CYS A 238 -0.67 1.06 -13.01
N PRO A 239 -1.52 1.85 -13.71
CA PRO A 239 -1.19 3.22 -14.07
C PRO A 239 -0.99 4.13 -12.86
N ASN A 240 -1.59 3.82 -11.71
CA ASN A 240 -1.31 4.52 -10.46
C ASN A 240 0.17 4.44 -10.07
N TYR A 241 0.79 3.26 -10.26
CA TYR A 241 2.24 3.10 -10.03
C TYR A 241 3.06 3.79 -11.11
N THR A 242 2.61 3.81 -12.36
CA THR A 242 3.28 4.55 -13.43
C THR A 242 3.35 6.04 -13.11
N TYR A 243 2.23 6.63 -12.71
CA TYR A 243 2.17 8.03 -12.30
C TYR A 243 2.98 8.30 -11.03
N GLU A 244 2.92 7.40 -10.04
CA GLU A 244 3.73 7.51 -8.81
C GLU A 244 5.22 7.59 -9.15
N VAL A 245 5.72 6.67 -9.98
CA VAL A 245 7.12 6.64 -10.41
C VAL A 245 7.47 7.89 -11.21
N GLY A 246 6.61 8.31 -12.14
CA GLY A 246 6.78 9.54 -12.90
C GLY A 246 6.87 10.78 -12.02
N GLY A 247 6.05 10.85 -10.97
CA GLY A 247 6.09 11.91 -9.97
C GLY A 247 7.42 11.96 -9.24
N TRP A 248 7.92 10.83 -8.74
CA TRP A 248 9.20 10.79 -8.03
C TRP A 248 10.41 11.04 -8.95
N VAL A 249 10.35 10.62 -10.22
CA VAL A 249 11.35 10.98 -11.23
C VAL A 249 11.34 12.49 -11.50
N ALA A 250 10.15 13.08 -11.68
CA ALA A 250 10.00 14.52 -11.85
C ALA A 250 10.52 15.29 -10.63
N PHE A 251 10.21 14.83 -9.41
CA PHE A 251 10.74 15.42 -8.17
C PHE A 251 12.27 15.33 -8.09
N THR A 252 12.85 14.21 -8.54
CA THR A 252 14.31 14.03 -8.61
C THR A 252 14.94 15.01 -9.58
N ILE A 253 14.35 15.20 -10.77
CA ILE A 253 14.82 16.18 -11.77
C ILE A 253 14.66 17.61 -11.23
N MET A 254 13.54 17.90 -10.56
CA MET A 254 13.23 19.22 -9.97
C MET A 254 14.27 19.64 -8.93
N THR A 255 14.77 18.68 -8.14
CA THR A 255 15.69 18.92 -7.01
C THR A 255 17.14 18.59 -7.33
N GLN A 256 17.43 17.87 -8.42
CA GLN A 256 18.77 17.30 -8.70
C GLN A 256 19.43 16.63 -7.49
N CYS A 257 18.61 16.00 -6.64
CA CYS A 257 19.07 15.44 -5.38
C CYS A 257 19.20 13.92 -5.48
N LEU A 258 20.42 13.40 -5.31
CA LEU A 258 20.70 11.96 -5.37
C LEU A 258 19.83 11.13 -4.40
N PRO A 259 19.68 11.52 -3.11
CA PRO A 259 18.72 10.89 -2.19
C PRO A 259 17.30 10.73 -2.76
N ALA A 260 16.79 11.73 -3.48
CA ALA A 260 15.46 11.67 -4.09
C ALA A 260 15.41 10.62 -5.20
N GLY A 261 16.48 10.54 -6.01
CA GLY A 261 16.62 9.51 -7.04
C GLY A 261 16.70 8.09 -6.47
N LEU A 262 17.43 7.91 -5.36
CA LEU A 262 17.50 6.61 -4.66
C LEU A 262 16.14 6.19 -4.11
N PHE A 263 15.39 7.13 -3.52
CA PHE A 263 14.02 6.89 -3.07
C PHE A 263 13.10 6.50 -4.23
N ALA A 264 13.16 7.23 -5.34
CA ALA A 264 12.40 6.93 -6.56
C ALA A 264 12.71 5.52 -7.09
N PHE A 265 14.00 5.15 -7.15
CA PHE A 265 14.44 3.85 -7.62
C PHE A 265 13.99 2.69 -6.72
N ALA A 266 14.16 2.84 -5.40
CA ALA A 266 13.73 1.82 -4.44
C ALA A 266 12.20 1.62 -4.48
N GLY A 267 11.44 2.72 -4.56
CA GLY A 267 9.99 2.69 -4.71
C GLY A 267 9.55 2.04 -6.02
N PHE A 268 10.21 2.39 -7.12
CA PHE A 268 9.98 1.78 -8.43
C PHE A 268 10.19 0.27 -8.41
N TYR A 269 11.30 -0.21 -7.85
CA TYR A 269 11.59 -1.64 -7.76
C TYR A 269 10.47 -2.39 -7.03
N GLN A 270 10.06 -1.89 -5.87
CA GLN A 270 9.01 -2.53 -5.08
C GLN A 270 7.65 -2.52 -5.79
N MET A 271 7.28 -1.39 -6.41
CA MET A 271 6.05 -1.27 -7.18
C MET A 271 6.05 -2.13 -8.44
N ALA A 272 7.19 -2.28 -9.12
CA ALA A 272 7.35 -3.14 -10.29
C ALA A 272 7.08 -4.61 -9.93
N VAL A 273 7.64 -5.09 -8.80
CA VAL A 273 7.37 -6.45 -8.30
C VAL A 273 5.88 -6.65 -8.05
N TRP A 274 5.21 -5.69 -7.40
CA TRP A 274 3.76 -5.76 -7.17
C TRP A 274 2.94 -5.68 -8.45
N ALA A 275 3.32 -4.82 -9.39
CA ALA A 275 2.65 -4.64 -10.68
C ALA A 275 2.71 -5.92 -11.51
N ILE A 276 3.87 -6.59 -11.57
CA ILE A 276 4.04 -7.87 -12.27
C ILE A 276 3.13 -8.94 -11.66
N GLY A 277 3.07 -9.02 -10.32
CA GLY A 277 2.16 -9.93 -9.63
C GLY A 277 0.69 -9.67 -9.97
N LYS A 278 0.25 -8.41 -9.92
CA LYS A 278 -1.12 -8.01 -10.29
C LYS A 278 -1.43 -8.29 -11.76
N HIS A 279 -0.50 -7.99 -12.66
CA HIS A 279 -0.66 -8.22 -14.09
C HIS A 279 -0.80 -9.71 -14.42
N ARG A 280 0.04 -10.57 -13.81
CA ARG A 280 -0.08 -12.03 -13.94
C ARG A 280 -1.41 -12.54 -13.41
N ALA A 281 -1.87 -12.03 -12.27
CA ALA A 281 -3.17 -12.39 -11.71
C ALA A 281 -4.31 -11.99 -12.67
N TYR A 282 -4.29 -10.78 -13.23
CA TYR A 282 -5.30 -10.36 -14.21
C TYR A 282 -5.35 -11.26 -15.46
N LYS A 283 -4.18 -11.61 -16.03
CA LYS A 283 -4.10 -12.52 -17.18
C LYS A 283 -4.63 -13.92 -16.89
N LYS A 284 -4.49 -14.39 -15.65
CA LYS A 284 -4.98 -15.70 -15.21
C LYS A 284 -6.48 -15.67 -14.92
N ASP A 285 -6.94 -14.63 -14.22
CA ASP A 285 -8.28 -14.58 -13.65
C ASP A 285 -9.33 -14.16 -14.70
N PHE A 286 -8.93 -13.42 -15.75
CA PHE A 286 -9.85 -12.87 -16.75
C PHE A 286 -9.45 -13.26 -18.18
N LYS A 287 -10.32 -14.01 -18.86
CA LYS A 287 -10.10 -14.44 -20.25
C LYS A 287 -10.11 -13.26 -21.24
N ASP A 288 -10.88 -12.22 -20.95
CA ASP A 288 -11.07 -11.00 -21.74
C ASP A 288 -10.05 -9.88 -21.41
N TYR A 289 -9.03 -10.19 -20.61
CA TYR A 289 -8.00 -9.22 -20.25
C TYR A 289 -7.15 -8.79 -21.46
N PRO A 290 -6.94 -7.49 -21.70
CA PRO A 290 -6.15 -7.01 -22.84
C PRO A 290 -4.69 -7.48 -22.76
N ARG A 291 -4.30 -8.36 -23.69
CA ARG A 291 -2.96 -8.98 -23.69
C ARG A 291 -1.84 -8.00 -24.03
N SER A 292 -2.16 -6.89 -24.70
CA SER A 292 -1.21 -5.82 -25.06
C SER A 292 -0.76 -4.98 -23.87
N ARG A 293 -1.53 -4.96 -22.77
CA ARG A 293 -1.16 -4.20 -21.56
C ARG A 293 0.16 -4.71 -20.99
N LYS A 294 0.93 -3.76 -20.45
CA LYS A 294 2.12 -4.00 -19.64
C LYS A 294 1.81 -3.87 -18.15
N ALA A 295 2.75 -4.17 -17.28
CA ALA A 295 2.54 -4.10 -15.83
C ALA A 295 2.55 -2.65 -15.35
N ILE A 296 3.62 -1.90 -15.65
CA ILE A 296 3.87 -0.56 -15.09
C ILE A 296 4.47 0.43 -16.09
N ILE A 297 5.40 0.05 -16.97
CA ILE A 297 5.94 0.99 -17.96
C ILE A 297 5.28 0.72 -19.31
N PRO A 298 4.59 1.72 -19.90
CA PRO A 298 3.99 1.58 -21.23
C PRO A 298 5.00 1.04 -22.25
N PHE A 299 4.57 0.08 -23.07
CA PHE A 299 5.34 -0.55 -24.14
C PHE A 299 6.55 -1.39 -23.70
N VAL A 300 7.05 -1.25 -22.47
CA VAL A 300 8.21 -2.01 -21.96
C VAL A 300 7.76 -3.26 -21.19
N PHE A 301 7.26 -3.13 -19.96
CA PHE A 301 7.00 -4.28 -19.09
C PHE A 301 5.86 -4.11 -18.09
#